data_AF-A0A2V1MZ78-F1
#
_entry.id   AF-A0A2V1MZ78-F1
#
_cell.length_a   1.000
_cell.length_b   1.000
_cell.length_c   1.000
_cell.angle_alpha   90.00
_cell.angle_beta   90.00
_cell.angle_gamma   90.00
#
_symmetry.space_group_name_H-M   'P 1'
#
loop_
_entity.id
_entity.type
_entity.pdbx_description
1 polymer ?
#
loop_
_entity_poly.entity_id
_entity_poly.type
_entity_poly.pdbx_seq_one_letter_code
_entity_poly.pdbx_strand_id
1 'polypeptide(L)'
;MCNSLLPRDGGYVLKHKRLVQICAALVFGFVGAGSFFNQTARADSEQEAFISKLSRPVQEVTQKDQLYGSVMMAQAILESSWGSSQLSKEANNYFGIKGDYKGQSVTMRTAEYDSDGNKYYVNAKFKKYPSAEASIKDNARILRGGTSWDNAYYSGAWKENAQSYTDAAATLANRYATNSEYGNNIGHVIRTYHLTKLDQKVTPAKQVDTEKTVTNKQPVKTTRPKTKPTKSTATKFMEAFGIVKAQASRIYTKMPDSTQHQGASKSAAAFINHRVTIHKQATTTTGTVWYEISDNGNTGWIKASDLYITKN
;
A
#
# COMPACT_ATOMS: atom_id res chain seq x y z
N MET A 1 26.80 20.17 -7.54
CA MET A 1 27.24 20.81 -8.80
C MET A 1 27.81 19.72 -9.70
N CYS A 2 27.21 19.51 -10.86
CA CYS A 2 27.92 19.04 -12.06
C CYS A 2 27.00 19.31 -13.25
N ASN A 3 27.21 20.50 -13.81
CA ASN A 3 26.79 20.89 -15.14
C ASN A 3 27.77 20.27 -16.13
N SER A 4 27.27 19.71 -17.22
CA SER A 4 27.99 19.69 -18.49
C SER A 4 27.09 20.31 -19.54
N LEU A 5 27.50 21.48 -20.02
CA LEU A 5 26.88 22.26 -21.09
C LEU A 5 27.37 21.76 -22.45
N LEU A 6 26.49 21.75 -23.45
CA LEU A 6 26.80 22.13 -24.83
C LEU A 6 25.60 22.90 -25.41
N PRO A 7 25.80 24.03 -26.13
CA PRO A 7 24.72 24.81 -26.73
C PRO A 7 24.58 24.50 -28.23
N ARG A 8 23.35 24.32 -28.74
CA ARG A 8 22.96 24.63 -30.14
C ARG A 8 21.44 24.87 -30.24
N ASP A 9 21.13 26.11 -30.62
CA ASP A 9 19.99 26.66 -31.37
C ASP A 9 18.67 25.89 -31.52
N GLY A 10 17.57 26.63 -31.40
CA GLY A 10 16.27 26.29 -31.95
C GLY A 10 15.29 25.80 -30.89
N GLY A 11 14.34 26.66 -30.55
CA GLY A 11 13.38 26.45 -29.46
C GLY A 11 12.69 25.09 -29.48
N TYR A 12 12.72 24.42 -28.34
CA TYR A 12 11.77 23.38 -27.99
C TYR A 12 11.29 23.60 -26.56
N VAL A 13 9.96 23.65 -26.47
CA VAL A 13 9.08 23.67 -25.29
C VAL A 13 9.70 22.97 -24.08
N LEU A 14 9.56 23.58 -22.91
CA LEU A 14 9.90 23.06 -21.59
C LEU A 14 9.13 21.75 -21.25
N LYS A 15 9.39 20.66 -21.97
CA LYS A 15 9.01 19.31 -21.58
C LYS A 15 10.10 18.81 -20.66
N HIS A 16 9.89 18.96 -19.36
CA HIS A 16 10.20 17.98 -18.31
C HIS A 16 9.98 18.68 -16.96
N LYS A 17 8.70 18.72 -16.54
CA LYS A 17 8.35 19.03 -15.15
C LYS A 17 8.98 17.93 -14.30
N ARG A 18 10.10 18.23 -13.64
CA ARG A 18 10.73 17.28 -12.72
C ARG A 18 9.80 17.10 -11.53
N LEU A 19 8.98 16.04 -11.56
CA LEU A 19 8.26 15.56 -10.38
C LEU A 19 9.30 15.23 -9.31
N VAL A 20 9.01 15.55 -8.05
CA VAL A 20 9.60 14.79 -6.94
C VAL A 20 9.00 13.39 -7.11
N GLN A 21 9.70 12.51 -7.84
CA GLN A 21 9.26 11.14 -8.05
C GLN A 21 9.35 10.42 -6.72
N ILE A 22 8.23 10.38 -6.01
CA ILE A 22 8.00 9.44 -4.94
C ILE A 22 7.53 8.17 -5.63
N CYS A 23 8.45 7.23 -5.82
CA CYS A 23 8.09 5.93 -6.38
C CYS A 23 7.90 4.99 -5.20
N ALA A 24 6.72 4.37 -5.13
CA ALA A 24 6.46 3.21 -4.29
C ALA A 24 7.49 2.12 -4.65
N ALA A 25 8.58 2.05 -3.87
CA ALA A 25 9.69 1.15 -4.14
C ALA A 25 9.36 -0.24 -3.58
N LEU A 26 9.04 -1.18 -4.46
CA LEU A 26 8.89 -2.59 -4.10
C LEU A 26 10.26 -3.23 -3.98
N VAL A 27 10.66 -3.60 -2.76
CA VAL A 27 11.94 -4.28 -2.53
C VAL A 27 11.70 -5.64 -1.84
N PHE A 28 12.14 -6.71 -2.50
CA PHE A 28 11.90 -8.13 -2.15
C PHE A 28 12.80 -8.60 -1.00
N GLY A 29 12.28 -9.48 -0.14
CA GLY A 29 13.07 -10.19 0.88
C GLY A 29 12.76 -11.69 0.86
N PHE A 30 13.80 -12.52 0.88
CA PHE A 30 13.72 -13.98 0.95
C PHE A 30 13.71 -14.41 2.43
N VAL A 31 12.79 -15.29 2.86
CA VAL A 31 12.84 -15.94 4.18
C VAL A 31 12.47 -17.42 4.04
N GLY A 32 13.34 -18.28 4.59
CA GLY A 32 13.24 -19.73 4.56
C GLY A 32 12.11 -20.31 5.40
N ALA A 33 11.72 -21.54 5.05
CA ALA A 33 10.59 -22.26 5.61
C ALA A 33 10.82 -22.77 7.04
N GLY A 34 9.84 -22.57 7.93
CA GLY A 34 9.81 -23.18 9.25
C GLY A 34 8.48 -22.97 9.99
N SER A 35 7.76 -24.08 10.21
CA SER A 35 6.70 -24.36 11.20
C SER A 35 5.48 -23.43 11.33
N PHE A 36 4.35 -23.87 10.75
CA PHE A 36 3.04 -23.21 10.80
C PHE A 36 2.19 -23.72 11.97
N PHE A 37 2.13 -23.00 13.08
CA PHE A 37 0.96 -22.88 13.96
C PHE A 37 1.21 -21.72 14.95
N ASN A 38 1.23 -20.46 14.46
CA ASN A 38 1.14 -19.22 15.26
C ASN A 38 0.98 -17.92 14.43
N GLN A 39 0.67 -18.01 13.13
CA GLN A 39 0.94 -16.91 12.19
C GLN A 39 -0.08 -15.77 12.18
N THR A 40 -1.36 -16.02 12.49
CA THR A 40 -2.39 -14.96 12.48
C THR A 40 -2.26 -14.00 13.67
N ALA A 41 -2.10 -14.49 14.88
CA ALA A 41 -1.86 -13.64 16.06
C ALA A 41 -0.56 -12.84 15.95
N ARG A 42 0.47 -13.44 15.33
CA ARG A 42 1.75 -12.76 15.07
C ARG A 42 1.63 -11.65 14.03
N ALA A 43 0.88 -11.86 12.94
CA ALA A 43 0.70 -10.83 11.91
C ALA A 43 -0.02 -9.59 12.47
N ASP A 44 -1.08 -9.78 13.25
CA ASP A 44 -1.79 -8.67 13.93
C ASP A 44 -0.84 -7.93 14.89
N SER A 45 0.00 -8.68 15.62
CA SER A 45 1.00 -8.10 16.53
C SER A 45 2.10 -7.30 15.81
N GLU A 46 2.51 -7.69 14.60
CA GLU A 46 3.54 -6.97 13.83
C GLU A 46 3.02 -5.64 13.28
N GLN A 47 1.74 -5.60 12.90
CA GLN A 47 1.06 -4.39 12.40
C GLN A 47 0.82 -3.39 13.53
N GLU A 48 0.34 -3.87 14.68
CA GLU A 48 0.22 -3.06 15.89
C GLU A 48 1.59 -2.56 16.36
N ALA A 49 2.63 -3.39 16.31
CA ALA A 49 3.99 -2.98 16.64
C ALA A 49 4.50 -1.88 15.70
N PHE A 50 4.25 -1.99 14.39
CA PHE A 50 4.61 -0.96 13.42
C PHE A 50 3.90 0.37 13.72
N ILE A 51 2.58 0.33 13.91
CA ILE A 51 1.77 1.52 14.23
C ILE A 51 2.25 2.12 15.55
N SER A 52 2.42 1.30 16.59
CA SER A 52 2.88 1.75 17.92
C SER A 52 4.24 2.44 17.84
N LYS A 53 5.21 1.81 17.15
CA LYS A 53 6.57 2.34 16.96
C LYS A 53 6.58 3.73 16.31
N LEU A 54 5.71 3.95 15.31
CA LEU A 54 5.70 5.20 14.54
C LEU A 54 4.65 6.22 15.03
N SER A 55 3.72 5.85 15.91
CA SER A 55 2.59 6.70 16.31
C SER A 55 3.05 8.04 16.88
N ARG A 56 3.98 8.02 17.85
CA ARG A 56 4.49 9.24 18.48
C ARG A 56 5.18 10.18 17.48
N PRO A 57 6.21 9.77 16.72
CA PRO A 57 6.86 10.67 15.77
C PRO A 57 5.91 11.15 14.67
N VAL A 58 4.97 10.31 14.21
CA VAL A 58 3.94 10.74 13.24
C VAL A 58 3.05 11.82 13.84
N GLN A 59 2.53 11.64 15.06
CA GLN A 59 1.69 12.63 15.73
C GLN A 59 2.43 13.95 15.95
N GLU A 60 3.64 13.91 16.52
CA GLU A 60 4.42 15.12 16.83
C GLU A 60 4.73 15.93 15.56
N VAL A 61 5.16 15.28 14.48
CA VAL A 61 5.49 15.94 13.21
C VAL A 61 4.23 16.49 12.54
N THR A 62 3.18 15.68 12.40
CA THR A 62 1.98 16.11 11.66
C THR A 62 1.20 17.19 12.39
N GLN A 63 1.23 17.23 13.72
CA GLN A 63 0.64 18.33 14.48
C GLN A 63 1.39 19.64 14.29
N LYS A 64 2.73 19.59 14.36
CA LYS A 64 3.58 20.76 14.12
C LYS A 64 3.37 21.32 12.71
N ASP A 65 3.25 20.44 11.73
CA ASP A 65 3.20 20.81 10.31
C ASP A 65 1.77 20.94 9.75
N GLN A 66 0.73 20.90 10.60
CA GLN A 66 -0.69 21.00 10.19
C GLN A 66 -1.08 19.97 9.09
N LEU A 67 -0.77 18.70 9.35
CA LEU A 67 -1.10 17.54 8.52
C LEU A 67 -1.92 16.50 9.32
N TYR A 68 -2.51 15.54 8.62
CA TYR A 68 -3.20 14.40 9.23
C TYR A 68 -2.22 13.27 9.55
N GLY A 69 -2.09 12.93 10.83
CA GLY A 69 -1.29 11.80 11.31
C GLY A 69 -1.82 10.47 10.80
N SER A 70 -3.14 10.36 10.67
CA SER A 70 -3.81 9.20 10.08
C SER A 70 -3.38 8.94 8.64
N VAL A 71 -3.35 10.00 7.82
CA VAL A 71 -2.90 9.93 6.41
C VAL A 71 -1.42 9.56 6.32
N MET A 72 -0.55 10.22 7.10
CA MET A 72 0.89 9.95 7.05
C MET A 72 1.22 8.52 7.51
N MET A 73 0.58 8.00 8.56
CA MET A 73 0.73 6.60 8.98
C MET A 73 0.26 5.64 7.90
N ALA A 74 -0.89 5.91 7.27
CA ALA A 74 -1.41 5.07 6.19
C ALA A 74 -0.48 5.07 4.97
N GLN A 75 0.12 6.21 4.61
CA GLN A 75 1.17 6.26 3.59
C GLN A 75 2.37 5.40 4.01
N ALA A 76 2.90 5.56 5.22
CA ALA A 76 4.03 4.75 5.68
C ALA A 76 3.72 3.25 5.63
N ILE A 77 2.50 2.82 5.99
CA ILE A 77 2.05 1.43 5.89
C ILE A 77 2.10 0.94 4.44
N LEU A 78 1.48 1.68 3.51
CA LEU A 78 1.35 1.31 2.11
C LEU A 78 2.70 1.31 1.38
N GLU A 79 3.50 2.35 1.58
CA GLU A 79 4.76 2.56 0.85
C GLU A 79 5.90 1.65 1.34
N SER A 80 5.84 1.18 2.60
CA SER A 80 6.90 0.35 3.19
C SER A 80 6.53 -1.11 3.41
N SER A 81 5.29 -1.50 3.04
CA SER A 81 4.71 -2.79 3.37
C SER A 81 4.85 -3.10 4.87
N TRP A 82 4.29 -2.24 5.73
CA TRP A 82 4.42 -2.37 7.19
C TRP A 82 5.88 -2.36 7.69
N GLY A 83 6.76 -1.62 7.02
CA GLY A 83 8.19 -1.54 7.32
C GLY A 83 9.00 -2.75 6.87
N SER A 84 8.39 -3.73 6.21
CA SER A 84 9.06 -4.95 5.79
C SER A 84 9.87 -4.80 4.50
N SER A 85 9.65 -3.73 3.73
CA SER A 85 10.42 -3.46 2.49
C SER A 85 11.92 -3.36 2.79
N GLN A 86 12.75 -3.83 1.86
CA GLN A 86 14.20 -3.68 2.00
C GLN A 86 14.62 -2.19 2.01
N LEU A 87 13.89 -1.29 1.32
CA LEU A 87 14.14 0.15 1.41
C LEU A 87 13.92 0.70 2.83
N SER A 88 12.82 0.34 3.50
CA SER A 88 12.58 0.77 4.88
C SER A 88 13.58 0.15 5.87
N LYS A 89 14.00 -1.10 5.65
CA LYS A 89 14.98 -1.79 6.51
C LYS A 89 16.40 -1.23 6.38
N GLU A 90 16.87 -0.98 5.15
CA GLU A 90 18.25 -0.56 4.90
C GLU A 90 18.45 0.96 4.98
N ALA A 91 17.40 1.72 4.72
CA ALA A 91 17.50 3.17 4.55
C ALA A 91 16.57 3.98 5.47
N ASN A 92 15.81 3.33 6.36
CA ASN A 92 14.75 3.98 7.15
C ASN A 92 13.80 4.83 6.28
N ASN A 93 13.62 4.48 5.01
CA ASN A 93 12.81 5.25 4.08
C ASN A 93 11.46 4.57 3.92
N TYR A 94 10.50 5.01 4.74
CA TYR A 94 9.16 4.43 4.80
C TYR A 94 8.19 4.99 3.75
N PHE A 95 8.65 5.90 2.88
CA PHE A 95 7.81 6.66 1.96
C PHE A 95 8.26 6.58 0.50
N GLY A 96 9.29 5.80 0.17
CA GLY A 96 9.79 5.67 -1.21
C GLY A 96 10.42 6.95 -1.76
N ILE A 97 10.94 7.84 -0.91
CA ILE A 97 11.42 9.16 -1.38
C ILE A 97 12.78 9.01 -2.07
N LYS A 98 12.85 9.43 -3.34
CA LYS A 98 14.09 9.43 -4.13
C LYS A 98 15.05 10.57 -3.78
N GLY A 99 16.31 10.36 -4.12
CA GLY A 99 17.40 11.34 -3.98
C GLY A 99 18.34 11.04 -2.82
N ASP A 100 18.96 12.09 -2.27
CA ASP A 100 19.92 12.03 -1.17
C ASP A 100 19.39 12.81 0.05
N TYR A 101 19.59 12.26 1.24
CA TYR A 101 19.32 12.94 2.50
C TYR A 101 20.65 13.29 3.16
N LYS A 102 21.02 14.58 3.16
CA LYS A 102 22.32 15.05 3.66
C LYS A 102 23.51 14.27 3.08
N GLY A 103 23.46 14.01 1.76
CA GLY A 103 24.46 13.25 1.03
C GLY A 103 24.37 11.72 1.18
N GLN A 104 23.39 11.19 1.93
CA GLN A 104 23.18 9.76 2.12
C GLN A 104 22.06 9.23 1.22
N SER A 105 22.35 8.17 0.47
CA SER A 105 21.39 7.44 -0.34
C SER A 105 21.71 5.94 -0.40
N VAL A 106 20.73 5.17 -0.87
CA VAL A 106 20.92 3.78 -1.32
C VAL A 106 20.43 3.67 -2.76
N THR A 107 21.16 2.94 -3.60
CA THR A 107 20.72 2.67 -4.97
C THR A 107 20.00 1.33 -5.00
N MET A 108 18.75 1.34 -5.43
CA MET A 108 17.92 0.14 -5.51
C MET A 108 17.22 0.09 -6.86
N ARG A 109 16.98 -1.14 -7.34
CA ARG A 109 16.13 -1.36 -8.51
C ARG A 109 14.69 -1.05 -8.14
N THR A 110 14.03 -0.21 -8.93
CA THR A 110 12.63 0.20 -8.73
C THR A 110 11.86 0.05 -10.04
N ALA A 111 10.55 -0.08 -9.92
CA ALA A 111 9.64 -0.03 -11.06
C ALA A 111 9.26 1.42 -11.36
N GLU A 112 9.23 1.75 -12.65
CA GLU A 112 8.74 3.02 -13.19
C GLU A 112 7.69 2.73 -14.26
N TYR A 113 6.92 3.76 -14.59
CA TYR A 113 5.91 3.71 -15.64
C TYR A 113 6.20 4.80 -16.66
N ASP A 114 6.17 4.46 -17.95
CA ASP A 114 6.28 5.44 -19.03
C ASP A 114 4.96 6.22 -19.21
N SER A 115 4.94 7.16 -20.18
CA SER A 115 3.74 7.96 -20.46
C SER A 115 2.53 7.14 -20.90
N ASP A 116 2.76 5.93 -21.41
CA ASP A 116 1.74 5.03 -21.92
C ASP A 116 1.28 4.04 -20.83
N GLY A 117 1.89 4.11 -19.64
CA GLY A 117 1.59 3.25 -18.51
C GLY A 117 2.29 1.88 -18.59
N ASN A 118 3.28 1.71 -19.46
CA ASN A 118 4.08 0.49 -19.48
C ASN A 118 5.10 0.52 -18.34
N LYS A 119 5.21 -0.60 -17.64
CA LYS A 119 6.15 -0.76 -16.54
C LYS A 119 7.54 -1.12 -17.05
N TYR A 120 8.56 -0.44 -16.55
CA TYR A 120 9.96 -0.79 -16.76
C TYR A 120 10.73 -0.71 -15.43
N TYR A 121 11.95 -1.24 -15.39
CA TYR A 121 12.79 -1.21 -14.19
C TYR A 121 14.03 -0.36 -14.41
N VAL A 122 14.38 0.43 -13.39
CA VAL A 122 15.61 1.23 -13.36
C VAL A 122 16.25 1.15 -11.99
N ASN A 123 17.56 1.37 -11.93
CA ASN A 123 18.22 1.66 -10.67
C ASN A 123 18.00 3.14 -10.33
N ALA A 124 17.45 3.41 -9.16
CA ALA A 124 17.22 4.76 -8.66
C ALA A 124 17.88 4.95 -7.30
N LYS A 125 18.32 6.18 -7.03
CA LYS A 125 18.77 6.58 -5.69
C LYS A 125 17.57 6.91 -4.83
N PHE A 126 17.51 6.30 -3.66
CA PHE A 126 16.56 6.60 -2.60
C PHE A 126 17.26 7.23 -1.41
N LYS A 127 16.58 8.17 -0.76
CA LYS A 127 17.11 8.83 0.42
C LYS A 127 17.37 7.81 1.52
N LYS A 128 18.54 7.92 2.17
CA LYS A 128 18.89 7.12 3.36
C LYS A 128 18.83 7.99 4.60
N TYR A 129 17.93 7.64 5.51
CA TYR A 129 17.66 8.39 6.72
C TYR A 129 18.34 7.74 7.93
N PRO A 130 18.79 8.55 8.91
CA PRO A 130 19.35 8.03 10.15
C PRO A 130 18.29 7.38 11.06
N SER A 131 17.01 7.70 10.88
CA SER A 131 15.91 7.16 11.68
C SER A 131 14.58 7.21 10.93
N ALA A 132 13.59 6.46 11.40
CA ALA A 132 12.22 6.54 10.88
C ALA A 132 11.65 7.96 11.03
N GLU A 133 11.89 8.62 12.16
CA GLU A 133 11.48 10.00 12.41
C GLU A 133 12.05 10.98 11.39
N ALA A 134 13.30 10.80 10.95
CA ALA A 134 13.89 11.63 9.91
C ALA A 134 13.17 11.47 8.55
N SER A 135 12.70 10.27 8.21
CA SER A 135 11.89 10.05 7.01
C SER A 135 10.49 10.65 7.12
N ILE A 136 9.87 10.57 8.32
CA ILE A 136 8.56 11.17 8.64
C ILE A 136 8.64 12.69 8.48
N LYS A 137 9.67 13.31 9.06
CA LYS A 137 9.94 14.76 8.92
C LYS A 137 10.14 15.18 7.46
N ASP A 138 10.85 14.37 6.67
CA ASP A 138 11.09 14.68 5.26
C ASP A 138 9.83 14.51 4.40
N ASN A 139 8.98 13.52 4.70
CA ASN A 139 7.65 13.40 4.09
C ASN A 139 6.77 14.62 4.43
N ALA A 140 6.71 15.03 5.69
CA ALA A 140 5.97 16.21 6.11
C ALA A 140 6.46 17.48 5.39
N ARG A 141 7.78 17.65 5.27
CA ARG A 141 8.39 18.74 4.51
C ARG A 141 7.99 18.72 3.04
N ILE A 142 7.89 17.56 2.40
CA ILE A 142 7.43 17.47 1.00
C ILE A 142 5.95 17.86 0.91
N LEU A 143 5.11 17.32 1.79
CA LEU A 143 3.69 17.63 1.79
C LEU A 143 3.42 19.12 2.06
N ARG A 144 4.23 19.78 2.90
CA ARG A 144 4.11 21.23 3.17
C ARG A 144 4.84 22.13 2.18
N GLY A 145 5.96 21.68 1.64
CA GLY A 145 6.82 22.46 0.75
C GLY A 145 6.49 22.28 -0.74
N GLY A 146 5.65 21.30 -1.08
CA GLY A 146 5.29 21.00 -2.46
C GLY A 146 6.46 20.44 -3.27
N THR A 147 6.48 20.79 -4.54
CA THR A 147 7.53 20.46 -5.49
C THR A 147 8.38 21.71 -5.78
N SER A 148 9.51 21.53 -6.46
CA SER A 148 10.35 22.67 -6.86
C SER A 148 9.67 23.64 -7.83
N TRP A 149 8.58 23.23 -8.49
CA TRP A 149 7.86 24.03 -9.48
C TRP A 149 6.47 24.47 -9.02
N ASP A 150 5.97 23.92 -7.91
CA ASP A 150 4.71 24.30 -7.28
C ASP A 150 4.80 23.99 -5.78
N ASN A 151 5.00 25.03 -4.98
CA ASN A 151 5.13 24.93 -3.52
C ASN A 151 3.79 24.61 -2.82
N ALA A 152 2.66 24.77 -3.51
CA ALA A 152 1.32 24.46 -3.04
C ALA A 152 0.80 23.17 -3.66
N TYR A 153 1.64 22.38 -4.32
CA TYR A 153 1.21 21.20 -5.07
C TYR A 153 0.42 20.19 -4.23
N TYR A 154 0.76 20.04 -2.95
CA TYR A 154 0.07 19.17 -1.99
C TYR A 154 -0.84 19.92 -1.02
N SER A 155 -1.15 21.19 -1.28
CA SER A 155 -1.88 22.08 -0.34
C SER A 155 -3.26 21.58 0.06
N GLY A 156 -3.95 20.84 -0.80
CA GLY A 156 -5.24 20.22 -0.45
C GLY A 156 -5.13 19.10 0.61
N ALA A 157 -3.93 18.64 0.96
CA ALA A 157 -3.71 17.69 2.06
C ALA A 157 -3.40 18.37 3.40
N TRP A 158 -3.32 19.70 3.43
CA TRP A 158 -3.08 20.47 4.65
C TRP A 158 -4.36 20.58 5.47
N LYS A 159 -4.24 20.55 6.81
CA LYS A 159 -5.41 20.60 7.71
C LYS A 159 -6.25 21.87 7.56
N GLU A 160 -5.64 22.99 7.18
CA GLU A 160 -6.36 24.23 6.90
C GLU A 160 -7.18 24.19 5.59
N ASN A 161 -6.87 23.27 4.67
CA ASN A 161 -7.51 23.18 3.36
C ASN A 161 -8.37 21.91 3.16
N ALA A 162 -8.11 20.86 3.94
CA ALA A 162 -8.91 19.64 4.00
C ALA A 162 -9.72 19.61 5.30
N GLN A 163 -11.03 19.41 5.20
CA GLN A 163 -11.91 19.32 6.37
C GLN A 163 -11.80 17.96 7.06
N SER A 164 -11.32 16.95 6.33
CA SER A 164 -11.22 15.57 6.79
C SER A 164 -9.97 14.87 6.24
N TYR A 165 -9.59 13.76 6.88
CA TYR A 165 -8.54 12.88 6.34
C TYR A 165 -8.90 12.32 4.96
N THR A 166 -10.20 12.19 4.65
CA THR A 166 -10.68 11.75 3.34
C THR A 166 -10.43 12.77 2.25
N ASP A 167 -10.58 14.07 2.54
CA ASP A 167 -10.26 15.15 1.58
C ASP A 167 -8.75 15.23 1.33
N ALA A 168 -7.97 15.07 2.39
CA ALA A 168 -6.52 15.01 2.29
C ALA A 168 -6.06 13.79 1.46
N ALA A 169 -6.63 12.60 1.73
CA ALA A 169 -6.34 11.39 0.97
C ALA A 169 -6.74 11.51 -0.51
N ALA A 170 -7.90 12.13 -0.80
CA ALA A 170 -8.36 12.38 -2.16
C ALA A 170 -7.42 13.32 -2.92
N THR A 171 -6.89 14.37 -2.25
CA THR A 171 -5.87 15.24 -2.84
C THR A 171 -4.62 14.46 -3.25
N LEU A 172 -4.19 13.51 -2.43
CA LEU A 172 -2.99 12.72 -2.69
C LEU A 172 -3.18 11.70 -3.83
N ALA A 173 -4.42 11.29 -4.13
CA ALA A 173 -4.73 10.22 -5.07
C ALA A 173 -4.06 10.39 -6.45
N ASN A 174 -4.02 11.62 -6.98
CA ASN A 174 -3.45 11.91 -8.31
C ASN A 174 -2.22 12.83 -8.27
N ARG A 175 -1.71 13.11 -7.07
CA ARG A 175 -0.60 14.05 -6.86
C ARG A 175 0.61 13.37 -6.27
N TYR A 176 0.39 12.42 -5.37
CA TYR A 176 1.45 11.66 -4.71
C TYR A 176 1.77 10.36 -5.47
N ALA A 177 0.74 9.73 -6.02
CA ALA A 177 0.85 8.52 -6.84
C ALA A 177 0.12 8.67 -8.18
N THR A 178 0.53 7.90 -9.19
CA THR A 178 -0.14 7.80 -10.50
C THR A 178 -1.36 6.85 -10.46
N ASN A 179 -2.02 6.72 -9.30
CA ASN A 179 -3.08 5.74 -9.08
C ASN A 179 -4.31 6.41 -8.49
N SER A 180 -5.39 6.48 -9.27
CA SER A 180 -6.68 7.02 -8.83
C SER A 180 -7.22 6.36 -7.56
N GLU A 181 -6.88 5.10 -7.29
CA GLU A 181 -7.29 4.36 -6.09
C GLU A 181 -6.46 4.67 -4.84
N TYR A 182 -5.38 5.45 -4.95
CA TYR A 182 -4.46 5.70 -3.84
C TYR A 182 -5.14 6.37 -2.65
N GLY A 183 -6.00 7.37 -2.91
CA GLY A 183 -6.80 8.00 -1.85
C GLY A 183 -7.76 7.02 -1.17
N ASN A 184 -8.38 6.12 -1.93
CA ASN A 184 -9.26 5.09 -1.41
C ASN A 184 -8.50 4.10 -0.51
N ASN A 185 -7.29 3.70 -0.92
CA ASN A 185 -6.43 2.82 -0.13
C ASN A 185 -5.99 3.46 1.18
N ILE A 186 -5.59 4.74 1.16
CA ILE A 186 -5.29 5.51 2.38
C ILE A 186 -6.51 5.51 3.31
N GLY A 187 -7.67 5.93 2.81
CA GLY A 187 -8.90 5.99 3.61
C GLY A 187 -9.30 4.64 4.20
N HIS A 188 -9.08 3.55 3.47
CA HIS A 188 -9.35 2.20 3.95
C HIS A 188 -8.40 1.78 5.08
N VAL A 189 -7.09 1.97 4.91
CA VAL A 189 -6.10 1.70 5.98
C VAL A 189 -6.42 2.51 7.25
N ILE A 190 -6.79 3.78 7.09
CA ILE A 190 -7.19 4.63 8.22
C ILE A 190 -8.37 4.04 8.98
N ARG A 191 -9.42 3.59 8.27
CA ARG A 191 -10.61 2.99 8.90
C ARG A 191 -10.29 1.64 9.55
N THR A 192 -9.55 0.77 8.87
CA THR A 192 -9.23 -0.58 9.35
C THR A 192 -8.42 -0.56 10.64
N TYR A 193 -7.46 0.36 10.77
CA TYR A 193 -6.56 0.44 11.92
C TYR A 193 -6.90 1.59 12.88
N HIS A 194 -8.08 2.21 12.70
CA HIS A 194 -8.57 3.32 13.52
C HIS A 194 -7.53 4.44 13.70
N LEU A 195 -6.86 4.82 12.60
CA LEU A 195 -5.71 5.72 12.64
C LEU A 195 -6.07 7.18 12.92
N THR A 196 -7.36 7.55 12.91
CA THR A 196 -7.84 8.91 13.26
C THR A 196 -7.46 9.31 14.69
N LYS A 197 -7.15 8.35 15.58
CA LYS A 197 -6.55 8.62 16.89
C LYS A 197 -5.22 9.39 16.79
N LEU A 198 -4.52 9.29 15.67
CA LEU A 198 -3.28 10.02 15.38
C LEU A 198 -3.50 11.48 14.98
N ASP A 199 -4.74 11.90 14.73
CA ASP A 199 -5.05 13.28 14.35
C ASP A 199 -5.34 14.19 15.55
N GLN A 200 -5.58 13.59 16.71
CA GLN A 200 -5.84 14.28 17.98
C GLN A 200 -4.55 14.92 18.51
N LYS A 201 -4.68 16.06 19.20
CA LYS A 201 -3.53 16.77 19.81
C LYS A 201 -2.81 15.85 20.80
N VAL A 202 -1.47 15.90 20.84
CA VAL A 202 -0.69 15.19 21.86
C VAL A 202 -1.00 15.82 23.22
N THR A 203 -1.85 15.19 24.01
CA THR A 203 -1.94 15.48 25.44
C THR A 203 -0.70 14.87 26.10
N PRO A 204 0.05 15.59 26.95
CA PRO A 204 1.15 15.00 27.71
C PRO A 204 0.62 13.79 28.50
N ALA A 205 1.18 12.61 28.26
CA ALA A 205 0.65 11.36 28.79
C ALA A 205 0.73 11.31 30.32
N LYS A 206 -0.42 11.24 30.98
CA LYS A 206 -0.54 10.58 32.29
C LYS A 206 -0.63 9.08 32.00
N GLN A 207 0.27 8.29 32.58
CA GLN A 207 0.30 6.83 32.50
C GLN A 207 -1.08 6.28 32.91
N VAL A 208 -1.70 5.44 32.07
CA VAL A 208 -2.92 4.69 32.44
C VAL A 208 -2.74 3.25 32.02
N ASP A 209 -2.82 2.39 33.03
CA ASP A 209 -2.70 0.94 32.98
C ASP A 209 -3.80 0.27 32.17
N THR A 210 -3.42 -0.87 31.58
CA THR A 210 -4.26 -1.83 30.87
C THR A 210 -5.41 -2.39 31.71
N GLU A 211 -6.64 -2.35 31.18
CA GLU A 211 -7.71 -3.25 31.60
C GLU A 211 -8.38 -3.93 30.39
N LYS A 212 -8.64 -5.23 30.56
CA LYS A 212 -9.08 -6.22 29.58
C LYS A 212 -10.56 -6.05 29.23
N THR A 213 -10.98 -6.39 28.01
CA THR A 213 -12.39 -6.67 27.72
C THR A 213 -12.55 -7.96 26.91
N VAL A 214 -13.53 -8.73 27.35
CA VAL A 214 -13.76 -10.16 27.15
C VAL A 214 -14.58 -10.45 25.90
N THR A 215 -14.24 -11.57 25.26
CA THR A 215 -14.88 -12.26 24.14
C THR A 215 -16.36 -12.58 24.33
N ASN A 216 -17.17 -12.46 23.28
CA ASN A 216 -18.30 -13.39 23.08
C ASN A 216 -18.50 -13.74 21.60
N LYS A 217 -18.55 -15.04 21.28
CA LYS A 217 -18.82 -15.62 19.96
C LYS A 217 -20.05 -16.53 20.10
N GLN A 218 -20.99 -16.47 19.17
CA GLN A 218 -21.87 -17.61 18.86
C GLN A 218 -22.25 -17.68 17.37
N PRO A 219 -22.55 -18.88 16.82
CA PRO A 219 -22.41 -19.23 15.40
C PRO A 219 -23.74 -19.26 14.63
N VAL A 220 -23.67 -19.16 13.30
CA VAL A 220 -24.82 -19.45 12.41
C VAL A 220 -24.45 -20.53 11.39
N LYS A 221 -25.26 -21.59 11.35
CA LYS A 221 -25.25 -22.70 10.38
C LYS A 221 -26.10 -22.33 9.15
N THR A 222 -25.75 -22.80 7.96
CA THR A 222 -26.69 -22.82 6.81
C THR A 222 -26.44 -24.01 5.89
N THR A 223 -27.54 -24.66 5.49
CA THR A 223 -27.66 -25.84 4.62
C THR A 223 -27.86 -25.45 3.14
N ARG A 224 -27.58 -26.39 2.22
CA ARG A 224 -27.50 -26.22 0.74
C ARG A 224 -28.56 -27.05 0.00
N PRO A 225 -29.10 -26.59 -1.15
CA PRO A 225 -29.63 -27.48 -2.20
C PRO A 225 -28.76 -27.51 -3.47
N LYS A 226 -28.84 -28.61 -4.24
CA LYS A 226 -28.03 -28.96 -5.42
C LYS A 226 -28.82 -28.80 -6.73
N THR A 227 -28.18 -28.31 -7.79
CA THR A 227 -28.46 -28.64 -9.22
C THR A 227 -27.25 -28.31 -10.12
N LYS A 228 -27.08 -29.05 -11.24
CA LYS A 228 -25.90 -29.15 -12.13
C LYS A 228 -25.83 -28.04 -13.23
N PRO A 229 -24.65 -27.81 -13.86
CA PRO A 229 -24.30 -26.53 -14.52
C PRO A 229 -24.18 -26.57 -16.06
N THR A 230 -24.27 -25.40 -16.71
CA THR A 230 -23.78 -25.20 -18.09
C THR A 230 -23.23 -23.77 -18.38
N LYS A 231 -21.89 -23.74 -18.53
CA LYS A 231 -20.93 -22.98 -19.40
C LYS A 231 -21.13 -21.49 -19.81
N SER A 232 -20.17 -20.67 -19.32
CA SER A 232 -19.19 -19.82 -20.07
C SER A 232 -19.15 -18.33 -19.69
N THR A 233 -17.92 -17.84 -19.46
CA THR A 233 -17.53 -16.51 -18.99
C THR A 233 -16.36 -16.01 -19.84
N ALA A 234 -16.38 -14.73 -20.25
CA ALA A 234 -15.23 -14.07 -20.87
C ALA A 234 -14.04 -14.00 -19.90
N THR A 235 -12.88 -14.52 -20.33
CA THR A 235 -11.62 -14.51 -19.57
C THR A 235 -10.67 -13.50 -20.19
N LYS A 236 -10.19 -12.54 -19.41
CA LYS A 236 -9.20 -11.53 -19.82
C LYS A 236 -7.86 -11.85 -19.18
N PHE A 237 -6.81 -11.98 -20.00
CA PHE A 237 -5.44 -12.07 -19.52
C PHE A 237 -4.97 -10.71 -18.99
N MET A 238 -4.26 -10.72 -17.87
CA MET A 238 -3.68 -9.52 -17.27
C MET A 238 -2.44 -9.88 -16.47
N GLU A 239 -1.52 -8.94 -16.32
CA GLU A 239 -0.48 -9.01 -15.30
C GLU A 239 -0.75 -7.87 -14.33
N ALA A 240 -1.14 -8.21 -13.10
CA ALA A 240 -1.32 -7.28 -11.99
C ALA A 240 -0.75 -7.91 -10.73
N PHE A 241 -0.66 -7.18 -9.62
CA PHE A 241 -0.42 -7.79 -8.32
C PHE A 241 -1.59 -7.51 -7.39
N GLY A 242 -1.64 -8.23 -6.29
CA GLY A 242 -2.58 -7.95 -5.23
C GLY A 242 -2.10 -8.42 -3.89
N ILE A 243 -2.83 -8.04 -2.85
CA ILE A 243 -2.69 -8.56 -1.50
C ILE A 243 -3.98 -9.28 -1.17
N VAL A 244 -3.91 -10.57 -0.89
CA VAL A 244 -5.10 -11.32 -0.44
C VAL A 244 -5.49 -10.84 0.94
N LYS A 245 -6.76 -10.45 1.11
CA LYS A 245 -7.26 -9.86 2.33
C LYS A 245 -7.27 -10.90 3.47
N ALA A 246 -7.07 -10.47 4.71
CA ALA A 246 -7.02 -11.35 5.89
C ALA A 246 -8.28 -12.21 6.08
N GLN A 247 -9.44 -11.72 5.64
CA GLN A 247 -10.71 -12.44 5.70
C GLN A 247 -10.91 -13.48 4.59
N ALA A 248 -10.02 -13.52 3.58
CA ALA A 248 -10.09 -14.52 2.53
C ALA A 248 -9.91 -15.91 3.17
N SER A 249 -10.90 -16.78 3.03
CA SER A 249 -10.85 -18.11 3.65
C SER A 249 -10.39 -19.20 2.68
N ARG A 250 -10.64 -19.03 1.37
CA ARG A 250 -10.44 -20.07 0.36
C ARG A 250 -9.82 -19.55 -0.93
N ILE A 251 -8.95 -20.37 -1.49
CA ILE A 251 -8.44 -20.24 -2.86
C ILE A 251 -8.92 -21.45 -3.66
N TYR A 252 -9.56 -21.22 -4.81
CA TYR A 252 -10.21 -22.27 -5.60
C TYR A 252 -9.26 -22.80 -6.68
N THR A 253 -9.22 -24.11 -6.90
CA THR A 253 -8.30 -24.70 -7.90
C THR A 253 -8.75 -24.44 -9.34
N LYS A 254 -10.02 -24.04 -9.53
CA LYS A 254 -10.60 -23.64 -10.80
C LYS A 254 -11.51 -22.44 -10.57
N MET A 255 -11.70 -21.64 -11.62
CA MET A 255 -12.68 -20.55 -11.61
C MET A 255 -14.09 -21.12 -11.33
N PRO A 256 -14.84 -20.60 -10.35
CA PRO A 256 -16.21 -21.04 -10.10
C PRO A 256 -17.17 -20.69 -11.24
N ASP A 257 -18.12 -21.59 -11.52
CA ASP A 257 -19.12 -21.39 -12.58
C ASP A 257 -20.26 -20.43 -12.18
N SER A 258 -21.21 -20.22 -13.10
CA SER A 258 -22.36 -19.31 -12.96
C SER A 258 -23.25 -19.57 -11.73
N THR A 259 -23.12 -20.74 -11.09
CA THR A 259 -23.86 -21.13 -9.89
C THR A 259 -23.04 -21.05 -8.60
N GLN A 260 -21.84 -20.45 -8.63
CA GLN A 260 -20.85 -20.52 -7.55
C GLN A 260 -20.59 -21.96 -7.10
N HIS A 261 -20.58 -22.95 -8.02
CA HIS A 261 -20.02 -24.27 -7.68
C HIS A 261 -18.53 -24.07 -7.42
N GLN A 262 -18.24 -23.88 -6.14
CA GLN A 262 -16.91 -23.84 -5.57
C GLN A 262 -16.33 -25.22 -5.78
N GLY A 263 -15.52 -25.39 -6.84
CA GLY A 263 -14.73 -26.60 -7.05
C GLY A 263 -13.80 -26.86 -5.86
N ALA A 264 -12.93 -27.87 -5.98
CA ALA A 264 -11.91 -28.12 -4.97
C ALA A 264 -11.16 -26.81 -4.63
N SER A 265 -10.94 -26.58 -3.35
CA SER A 265 -10.37 -25.33 -2.85
C SER A 265 -9.49 -25.62 -1.66
N LYS A 266 -8.43 -24.83 -1.52
CA LYS A 266 -7.48 -24.90 -0.41
C LYS A 266 -7.64 -23.67 0.49
N SER A 267 -7.03 -23.75 1.68
CA SER A 267 -6.93 -22.61 2.58
C SER A 267 -6.24 -21.44 1.87
N ALA A 268 -6.75 -20.22 2.07
CA ALA A 268 -6.09 -19.01 1.59
C ALA A 268 -4.88 -18.59 2.43
N ALA A 269 -4.59 -19.29 3.54
CA ALA A 269 -3.52 -18.94 4.48
C ALA A 269 -2.14 -18.72 3.82
N ALA A 270 -1.82 -19.46 2.75
CA ALA A 270 -0.56 -19.31 2.02
C ALA A 270 -0.47 -18.05 1.14
N PHE A 271 -1.60 -17.35 0.93
CA PHE A 271 -1.71 -16.16 0.09
C PHE A 271 -2.09 -14.92 0.89
N ILE A 272 -2.76 -15.08 2.05
CA ILE A 272 -3.20 -13.98 2.90
C ILE A 272 -2.01 -13.06 3.24
N ASN A 273 -2.21 -11.76 3.03
CA ASN A 273 -1.23 -10.70 3.30
C ASN A 273 0.09 -10.85 2.53
N HIS A 274 0.16 -11.76 1.55
CA HIS A 274 1.27 -11.88 0.62
C HIS A 274 0.95 -11.12 -0.67
N ARG A 275 2.01 -10.64 -1.33
CA ARG A 275 1.88 -10.12 -2.69
C ARG A 275 1.70 -11.28 -3.65
N VAL A 276 0.55 -11.33 -4.30
CA VAL A 276 0.21 -12.35 -5.28
C VAL A 276 0.26 -11.75 -6.68
N THR A 277 0.72 -12.50 -7.66
CA THR A 277 0.61 -12.12 -9.08
C THR A 277 -0.79 -12.49 -9.57
N ILE A 278 -1.47 -11.59 -10.25
CA ILE A 278 -2.76 -11.80 -10.90
C ILE A 278 -2.50 -12.03 -12.39
N HIS A 279 -2.95 -13.17 -12.92
CA HIS A 279 -2.73 -13.61 -14.31
C HIS A 279 -3.95 -13.45 -15.21
N LYS A 280 -5.14 -13.57 -14.62
CA LYS A 280 -6.41 -13.56 -15.36
C LYS A 280 -7.49 -12.93 -14.52
N GLN A 281 -8.41 -12.25 -15.20
CA GLN A 281 -9.71 -11.88 -14.67
C GLN A 281 -10.79 -12.66 -15.41
N ALA A 282 -11.80 -13.12 -14.66
CA ALA A 282 -12.98 -13.71 -15.23
C ALA A 282 -14.24 -13.24 -14.48
N THR A 283 -15.35 -13.10 -15.19
CA THR A 283 -16.62 -12.62 -14.65
C THR A 283 -17.74 -13.63 -14.85
N THR A 284 -18.30 -14.19 -13.77
CA THR A 284 -19.42 -15.15 -13.87
C THR A 284 -20.62 -14.51 -14.57
N THR A 285 -21.55 -15.32 -15.09
CA THR A 285 -22.82 -14.83 -15.68
C THR A 285 -23.64 -13.97 -14.71
N THR A 286 -23.43 -14.15 -13.40
CA THR A 286 -24.02 -13.33 -12.33
C THR A 286 -23.27 -12.02 -12.03
N GLY A 287 -22.23 -11.67 -12.81
CA GLY A 287 -21.44 -10.45 -12.64
C GLY A 287 -20.35 -10.51 -11.56
N THR A 288 -20.11 -11.67 -10.93
CA THR A 288 -19.05 -11.79 -9.91
C THR A 288 -17.68 -11.87 -10.57
N VAL A 289 -16.77 -10.98 -10.16
CA VAL A 289 -15.40 -10.93 -10.68
C VAL A 289 -14.46 -11.81 -9.85
N TRP A 290 -13.63 -12.57 -10.56
CA TRP A 290 -12.63 -13.47 -10.02
C TRP A 290 -11.27 -13.21 -10.66
N TYR A 291 -10.21 -13.44 -9.87
CA TYR A 291 -8.83 -13.33 -10.30
C TYR A 291 -8.11 -14.66 -10.16
N GLU A 292 -7.37 -15.07 -11.18
CA GLU A 292 -6.38 -16.13 -11.06
C GLU A 292 -5.11 -15.54 -10.48
N ILE A 293 -4.68 -16.04 -9.33
CA ILE A 293 -3.52 -15.55 -8.59
C ILE A 293 -2.45 -16.63 -8.44
N SER A 294 -1.21 -16.20 -8.29
CA SER A 294 -0.09 -17.07 -7.88
C SER A 294 0.81 -16.44 -6.84
N ASP A 295 1.34 -17.26 -5.94
CA ASP A 295 2.43 -16.90 -5.04
C ASP A 295 3.29 -18.16 -4.75
N ASN A 296 4.62 -18.06 -4.90
CA ASN A 296 5.58 -19.13 -4.62
C ASN A 296 5.21 -20.51 -5.19
N GLY A 297 4.84 -20.57 -6.48
CA GLY A 297 4.45 -21.81 -7.17
C GLY A 297 3.03 -22.31 -6.85
N ASN A 298 2.34 -21.71 -5.87
CA ASN A 298 0.94 -21.98 -5.60
C ASN A 298 0.06 -21.12 -6.50
N THR A 299 -0.90 -21.74 -7.19
CA THR A 299 -1.90 -21.03 -8.00
C THR A 299 -3.31 -21.26 -7.49
N GLY A 300 -4.23 -20.37 -7.87
CA GLY A 300 -5.67 -20.58 -7.72
C GLY A 300 -6.48 -19.32 -7.96
N TRP A 301 -7.80 -19.44 -7.82
CA TRP A 301 -8.75 -18.37 -8.08
C TRP A 301 -9.27 -17.77 -6.78
N ILE A 302 -9.44 -16.45 -6.75
CA ILE A 302 -9.96 -15.68 -5.63
C ILE A 302 -11.02 -14.67 -6.08
N LYS A 303 -12.03 -14.40 -5.25
CA LYS A 303 -13.00 -13.33 -5.52
C LYS A 303 -12.31 -11.98 -5.49
N ALA A 304 -12.71 -11.06 -6.37
CA ALA A 304 -12.25 -9.68 -6.33
C ALA A 304 -12.48 -9.01 -4.96
N SER A 305 -13.57 -9.37 -4.27
CA SER A 305 -13.88 -8.88 -2.93
C SER A 305 -12.84 -9.25 -1.86
N ASP A 306 -12.03 -10.28 -2.12
CA ASP A 306 -11.07 -10.86 -1.17
C ASP A 306 -9.61 -10.56 -1.56
N LEU A 307 -9.43 -9.65 -2.53
CA LEU A 307 -8.13 -9.24 -3.05
C LEU A 307 -8.04 -7.71 -3.11
N TYR A 308 -6.97 -7.12 -2.56
CA TYR A 308 -6.58 -5.74 -2.86
C TYR A 308 -5.73 -5.78 -4.12
N ILE A 309 -6.13 -5.14 -5.21
CA ILE A 309 -5.28 -5.06 -6.40
C ILE A 309 -4.23 -3.98 -6.14
N THR A 310 -2.96 -4.36 -6.21
CA THR A 310 -1.82 -3.45 -6.12
C THR A 310 -1.23 -3.29 -7.52
N LYS A 311 -0.74 -2.10 -7.86
CA LYS A 311 -0.12 -1.93 -9.18
C LYS A 311 1.18 -2.74 -9.29
N ASN A 312 1.52 -3.08 -10.53
CA ASN A 312 2.76 -3.77 -10.90
C ASN A 312 4.00 -3.08 -10.38
#